data_AF-A0A9P5SHN6-F1
#
_entry.id   AF-A0A9P5SHN6-F1
#
_cell.length_a   1.000
_cell.length_b   1.000
_cell.length_c   1.000
_cell.angle_alpha   90.00
_cell.angle_beta   90.00
_cell.angle_gamma   90.00
#
_symmetry.space_group_name_H-M   'P 1'
#
loop_
_entity.id
_entity.type
_entity.pdbx_description
1 polymer ?
#
loop_
_entity_poly.entity_id
_entity_poly.type
_entity_poly.pdbx_seq_one_letter_code
_entity_poly.pdbx_strand_id
1 'polypeptide(L)'
;MAGPSGKVTKKPAASKSKPKSNATSSGSASSSSYAGKAKGVTQLPVARVKRIIKEDKDIAMISNDAVFMISMATELFLESFTTKAFNLAKMEKRKTIAYKDLATAVTQHDSLEFLQDVIPKTMTLKAALEKQRVAKENEEMGGMGEDEEDHNGAQHEGSQNGDASDAENNDSRPMSEDDAGSGPDDMEED
;
A
#
# COMPACT_ATOMS: atom_id res chain seq x y z
N MET A 1 -55.57 9.97 68.94
CA MET A 1 -55.38 10.17 67.48
C MET A 1 -55.14 8.80 66.85
N ALA A 2 -56.20 8.22 66.27
CA ALA A 2 -56.16 6.91 65.63
C ALA A 2 -56.20 7.12 64.10
N GLY A 3 -55.24 6.52 63.39
CA GLY A 3 -55.33 6.36 61.93
C GLY A 3 -56.28 5.21 61.56
N PRO A 4 -56.72 5.14 60.29
CA PRO A 4 -56.30 3.97 59.50
C PRO A 4 -56.11 4.19 57.98
N SER A 5 -55.07 3.52 57.47
CA SER A 5 -55.04 2.58 56.33
C SER A 5 -55.63 2.96 54.96
N GLY A 6 -54.73 3.12 53.98
CA GLY A 6 -55.01 3.16 52.54
C GLY A 6 -54.13 2.19 51.73
N LYS A 7 -54.67 0.99 51.52
CA LYS A 7 -54.55 0.02 50.40
C LYS A 7 -53.19 -0.34 49.75
N VAL A 8 -52.87 -1.61 49.95
CA VAL A 8 -52.03 -2.53 49.16
C VAL A 8 -52.67 -2.84 47.80
N THR A 9 -51.88 -2.88 46.71
CA THR A 9 -52.17 -3.72 45.53
C THR A 9 -50.93 -4.55 45.15
N LYS A 10 -51.18 -5.83 44.87
CA LYS A 10 -50.20 -6.91 44.71
C LYS A 10 -50.54 -7.65 43.41
N LYS A 11 -49.55 -7.80 42.51
CA LYS A 11 -49.38 -8.85 41.45
C LYS A 11 -50.41 -8.93 40.28
N PRO A 12 -50.13 -9.63 39.14
CA PRO A 12 -49.23 -10.78 38.96
C PRO A 12 -48.26 -10.76 37.75
N ALA A 13 -47.39 -11.77 37.73
CA ALA A 13 -46.51 -12.18 36.63
C ALA A 13 -47.08 -13.42 35.94
N ALA A 14 -46.93 -13.55 34.60
CA ALA A 14 -46.86 -14.83 33.89
C ALA A 14 -46.28 -14.67 32.46
N SER A 15 -45.50 -15.68 32.08
CA SER A 15 -44.64 -15.90 30.92
C SER A 15 -45.32 -16.29 29.59
N LYS A 16 -44.57 -16.16 28.47
CA LYS A 16 -44.55 -16.90 27.17
C LYS A 16 -44.50 -15.89 26.00
N SER A 17 -43.82 -16.04 24.86
CA SER A 17 -42.97 -17.05 24.22
C SER A 17 -42.36 -16.39 22.97
N LYS A 18 -41.16 -16.83 22.57
CA LYS A 18 -40.36 -16.40 21.40
C LYS A 18 -41.09 -16.64 20.06
N PRO A 19 -40.72 -15.92 18.98
CA PRO A 19 -40.16 -16.65 17.83
C PRO A 19 -38.85 -16.03 17.31
N LYS A 20 -37.95 -16.93 16.89
CA LYS A 20 -36.74 -16.64 16.12
C LYS A 20 -37.13 -16.40 14.66
N SER A 21 -36.60 -15.37 14.02
CA SER A 21 -36.38 -15.36 12.57
C SER A 21 -34.86 -15.28 12.32
N ASN A 22 -34.32 -16.40 11.84
CA ASN A 22 -32.97 -16.51 11.31
C ASN A 22 -33.07 -16.22 9.81
N ALA A 23 -32.47 -15.15 9.33
CA ALA A 23 -32.27 -14.92 7.90
C ALA A 23 -30.78 -14.85 7.64
N THR A 24 -30.23 -16.00 7.27
CA THR A 24 -28.97 -16.13 6.54
C THR A 24 -29.19 -15.57 5.14
N SER A 25 -28.54 -14.46 4.78
CA SER A 25 -28.28 -14.12 3.38
C SER A 25 -26.77 -14.08 3.17
N SER A 26 -26.31 -15.17 2.58
CA SER A 26 -25.00 -15.36 2.01
C SER A 26 -24.69 -14.31 0.93
N GLY A 27 -23.41 -13.93 0.91
CA GLY A 27 -22.70 -13.04 -0.01
C GLY A 27 -23.30 -12.74 -1.38
N SER A 28 -23.27 -11.46 -1.72
CA SER A 28 -23.02 -11.00 -3.08
C SER A 28 -22.32 -9.63 -3.06
N ALA A 29 -21.15 -9.58 -3.71
CA ALA A 29 -20.45 -8.43 -4.26
C ALA A 29 -20.34 -7.14 -3.41
N SER A 30 -19.22 -7.02 -2.69
CA SER A 30 -18.64 -5.74 -2.26
C SER A 30 -18.09 -5.00 -3.48
N SER A 31 -18.97 -4.34 -4.24
CA SER A 31 -18.57 -3.50 -5.36
C SER A 31 -19.55 -2.34 -5.53
N SER A 32 -19.70 -1.51 -4.49
CA SER A 32 -20.13 -0.10 -4.57
C SER A 32 -20.41 0.45 -3.16
N SER A 33 -19.37 0.69 -2.35
CA SER A 33 -19.50 1.41 -1.07
C SER A 33 -18.99 2.86 -1.14
N TYR A 34 -18.69 3.35 -2.34
CA TYR A 34 -18.26 4.74 -2.57
C TYR A 34 -19.34 5.61 -3.21
N ALA A 35 -20.41 5.03 -3.74
CA ALA A 35 -21.57 5.77 -4.25
C ALA A 35 -22.63 5.94 -3.15
N GLY A 36 -22.39 6.86 -2.20
CA GLY A 36 -23.41 7.21 -1.21
C GLY A 36 -22.95 7.66 0.17
N LYS A 37 -21.70 8.13 0.34
CA LYS A 37 -21.35 8.81 1.60
C LYS A 37 -22.12 10.14 1.68
N ALA A 38 -22.80 10.36 2.80
CA ALA A 38 -23.45 11.63 3.09
C ALA A 38 -22.41 12.75 2.95
N LYS A 39 -22.63 13.66 1.99
CA LYS A 39 -21.74 14.78 1.68
C LYS A 39 -21.56 15.60 2.97
N GLY A 40 -20.35 15.58 3.55
CA GLY A 40 -20.05 16.29 4.81
C GLY A 40 -19.77 15.42 6.04
N VAL A 41 -19.59 14.09 5.91
CA VAL A 41 -19.22 13.20 7.03
C VAL A 41 -17.94 12.44 6.70
N THR A 42 -17.00 12.41 7.66
CA THR A 42 -15.76 11.61 7.63
C THR A 42 -15.95 10.36 8.50
N GLN A 43 -15.31 9.25 8.11
CA GLN A 43 -15.27 8.01 8.90
C GLN A 43 -14.36 8.13 10.13
N LEU A 44 -13.43 9.10 10.12
CA LEU A 44 -12.53 9.34 11.24
C LEU A 44 -13.23 10.17 12.32
N PRO A 45 -13.13 9.79 13.61
CA PRO A 45 -13.72 10.58 14.68
C PRO A 45 -13.08 11.98 14.77
N VAL A 46 -13.86 13.02 14.47
CA VAL A 46 -13.41 14.43 14.43
C VAL A 46 -12.68 14.84 15.72
N ALA A 47 -13.18 14.42 16.88
CA ALA A 47 -12.53 14.72 18.16
C ALA A 47 -11.11 14.11 18.27
N ARG A 48 -10.90 12.91 17.71
CA ARG A 48 -9.59 12.25 17.72
C ARG A 48 -8.63 12.93 16.77
N VAL A 49 -9.09 13.31 15.58
CA VAL A 49 -8.30 14.07 14.60
C VAL A 49 -7.88 15.41 15.19
N LYS A 50 -8.83 16.16 15.78
CA LYS A 50 -8.54 17.44 16.45
C LYS A 50 -7.52 17.30 17.59
N ARG A 51 -7.59 16.22 18.37
CA ARG A 51 -6.60 15.95 19.42
C ARG A 51 -5.19 15.73 18.85
N ILE A 52 -5.08 14.92 17.79
CA ILE A 52 -3.79 14.63 17.14
C ILE A 52 -3.18 15.92 16.56
N ILE A 53 -3.99 16.76 15.91
CA ILE A 53 -3.50 18.04 15.37
C ILE A 53 -2.95 18.94 16.49
N LYS A 54 -3.58 18.94 17.67
CA LYS A 54 -3.16 19.74 18.82
C LYS A 54 -2.00 19.16 19.64
N GLU A 55 -1.47 18.00 19.27
CA GLU A 55 -0.19 17.53 19.84
C GLU A 55 0.97 18.44 19.40
N ASP A 56 0.81 19.13 18.28
CA ASP A 56 1.70 20.21 17.89
C ASP A 56 1.47 21.45 18.78
N LYS A 57 2.51 21.84 19.51
CA LYS A 57 2.49 22.95 20.48
C LYS A 57 2.33 24.31 19.80
N ASP A 58 2.67 24.41 18.52
CA ASP A 58 2.61 25.66 17.77
C ASP A 58 1.18 25.94 17.25
N ILE A 59 0.27 24.95 17.34
CA ILE A 59 -1.12 25.07 16.89
C ILE A 59 -2.05 25.45 18.06
N ALA A 60 -2.26 26.75 18.25
CA ALA A 60 -3.16 27.26 19.30
C ALA A 60 -4.66 27.04 18.99
N MET A 61 -5.08 27.40 17.77
CA MET A 61 -6.48 27.34 17.34
C MET A 61 -6.58 26.74 15.93
N ILE A 62 -7.63 25.96 15.70
CA ILE A 62 -7.95 25.37 14.40
C ILE A 62 -9.47 25.37 14.18
N SER A 63 -9.90 25.78 12.99
CA SER A 63 -11.31 25.78 12.59
C SER A 63 -11.84 24.36 12.40
N ASN A 64 -13.16 24.17 12.56
CA ASN A 64 -13.76 22.85 12.37
C ASN A 64 -13.69 22.39 10.90
N ASP A 65 -13.74 23.33 9.94
CA ASP A 65 -13.62 23.04 8.50
C ASP A 65 -12.23 22.49 8.16
N ALA A 66 -11.17 23.06 8.75
CA ALA A 66 -9.81 22.54 8.56
C ALA A 66 -9.67 21.12 9.14
N VAL A 67 -10.22 20.86 10.32
CA VAL A 67 -10.23 19.50 10.91
C VAL A 67 -10.97 18.51 10.00
N PHE A 68 -12.10 18.92 9.41
CA PHE A 68 -12.85 18.09 8.48
C PHE A 68 -12.03 17.78 7.21
N MET A 69 -11.40 18.79 6.60
CA MET A 69 -10.55 18.61 5.42
C MET A 69 -9.35 17.69 5.70
N ILE A 70 -8.69 17.85 6.86
CA ILE A 70 -7.60 16.95 7.29
C ILE A 70 -8.10 15.52 7.47
N SER A 71 -9.30 15.35 8.03
CA SER A 71 -9.91 14.02 8.19
C SER A 71 -10.13 13.36 6.82
N MET A 72 -10.66 14.12 5.85
CA MET A 72 -10.85 13.60 4.49
C MET A 72 -9.53 13.30 3.77
N ALA A 73 -8.55 14.19 3.91
CA ALA A 73 -7.22 13.96 3.35
C ALA A 73 -6.56 12.71 3.93
N THR A 74 -6.76 12.43 5.22
CA THR A 74 -6.25 11.23 5.87
C THR A 74 -6.90 9.96 5.32
N GLU A 75 -8.20 9.98 5.01
CA GLU A 75 -8.87 8.85 4.35
C GLU A 75 -8.29 8.57 2.96
N LEU A 76 -8.13 9.61 2.14
CA LEU A 76 -7.53 9.49 0.81
C LEU A 76 -6.07 9.04 0.87
N PHE A 77 -5.34 9.53 1.87
CA PHE A 77 -3.97 9.12 2.13
C PHE A 77 -3.88 7.62 2.44
N LEU A 78 -4.74 7.10 3.33
CA LEU A 78 -4.76 5.67 3.66
C LEU A 78 -5.11 4.81 2.44
N GLU A 79 -6.07 5.21 1.63
CA GLU A 79 -6.42 4.52 0.38
C GLU A 79 -5.22 4.48 -0.59
N SER A 80 -4.59 5.62 -0.83
CA SER A 80 -3.42 5.73 -1.72
C SER A 80 -2.23 4.91 -1.20
N PHE A 81 -1.92 5.03 0.09
CA PHE A 81 -0.80 4.34 0.71
C PHE A 81 -0.97 2.82 0.70
N THR A 82 -2.16 2.33 1.10
CA THR A 82 -2.46 0.90 1.09
C THR A 82 -2.51 0.33 -0.33
N THR A 83 -3.00 1.09 -1.31
CA THR A 83 -2.99 0.68 -2.73
C THR A 83 -1.58 0.51 -3.25
N LYS A 84 -0.66 1.44 -2.95
CA LYS A 84 0.75 1.35 -3.32
C LYS A 84 1.42 0.11 -2.72
N ALA A 85 1.23 -0.12 -1.42
CA ALA A 85 1.74 -1.31 -0.75
C ALA A 85 1.11 -2.62 -1.29
N PHE A 86 -0.18 -2.60 -1.60
CA PHE A 86 -0.87 -3.75 -2.19
C PHE A 86 -0.37 -4.08 -3.59
N ASN A 87 -0.03 -3.08 -4.41
CA ASN A 87 0.54 -3.32 -5.74
C ASN A 87 1.87 -4.08 -5.65
N LEU A 88 2.71 -3.78 -4.66
CA LEU A 88 3.95 -4.53 -4.40
C LEU A 88 3.66 -5.99 -3.98
N ALA A 89 2.68 -6.20 -3.10
CA ALA A 89 2.23 -7.54 -2.74
C ALA A 89 1.71 -8.32 -3.96
N LYS A 90 0.93 -7.64 -4.81
CA LYS A 90 0.35 -8.20 -6.03
C LYS A 90 1.42 -8.58 -7.05
N MET A 91 2.48 -7.79 -7.20
CA MET A 91 3.64 -8.12 -8.05
C MET A 91 4.31 -9.43 -7.64
N GLU A 92 4.32 -9.73 -6.33
CA GLU A 92 4.79 -11.02 -5.80
C GLU A 92 3.71 -12.11 -5.76
N LYS A 93 2.57 -11.92 -6.45
CA LYS A 93 1.43 -12.85 -6.50
C LYS A 93 0.81 -13.13 -5.11
N ARG A 94 1.00 -12.23 -4.15
CA ARG A 94 0.36 -12.30 -2.82
C ARG A 94 -0.92 -11.47 -2.79
N LYS A 95 -1.87 -11.90 -1.96
CA LYS A 95 -3.14 -11.19 -1.69
C LYS A 95 -3.14 -10.47 -0.33
N THR A 96 -2.04 -10.56 0.40
CA THR A 96 -1.88 -10.01 1.74
C THR A 96 -0.67 -9.09 1.76
N ILE A 97 -0.86 -7.87 2.27
CA ILE A 97 0.20 -6.88 2.47
C ILE A 97 1.05 -7.34 3.65
N ALA A 98 2.37 -7.39 3.44
CA ALA A 98 3.36 -7.63 4.47
C ALA A 98 4.11 -6.33 4.80
N TYR A 99 4.79 -6.28 5.95
CA TYR A 99 5.56 -5.11 6.35
C TYR A 99 6.60 -4.67 5.30
N LYS A 100 7.26 -5.63 4.63
CA LYS A 100 8.22 -5.34 3.57
C LYS A 100 7.62 -4.54 2.40
N ASP A 101 6.32 -4.69 2.13
CA ASP A 101 5.63 -3.97 1.07
C ASP A 101 5.44 -2.50 1.48
N LEU A 102 5.08 -2.25 2.74
CA LEU A 102 4.96 -0.91 3.31
C LEU A 102 6.31 -0.19 3.31
N ALA A 103 7.36 -0.84 3.83
CA ALA A 103 8.70 -0.27 3.86
C ALA A 103 9.22 0.04 2.45
N THR A 104 8.98 -0.86 1.49
CA THR A 104 9.39 -0.64 0.09
C THR A 104 8.61 0.52 -0.53
N ALA A 105 7.29 0.60 -0.31
CA ALA A 105 6.47 1.69 -0.81
C ALA A 105 6.94 3.06 -0.30
N VAL A 106 7.32 3.15 0.98
CA VAL A 106 7.89 4.37 1.59
C VAL A 106 9.19 4.77 0.90
N THR A 107 10.09 3.81 0.61
CA THR A 107 11.37 4.11 -0.05
C THR A 107 11.26 4.45 -1.55
N GLN A 108 10.16 4.06 -2.21
CA GLN A 108 9.98 4.26 -3.65
C GLN A 108 9.24 5.56 -4.01
N HIS A 109 8.67 6.25 -3.03
CA HIS A 109 7.83 7.42 -3.27
C HIS A 109 8.20 8.56 -2.33
N ASP A 110 8.71 9.65 -2.91
CA ASP A 110 9.13 10.84 -2.17
C ASP A 110 7.99 11.46 -1.33
N SER A 111 6.75 11.37 -1.81
CA SER A 111 5.58 11.84 -1.04
C SER A 111 5.30 11.04 0.25
N LEU A 112 5.98 9.91 0.45
CA LEU A 112 5.92 9.08 1.66
C LEU A 112 7.18 9.21 2.52
N GLU A 113 8.12 10.10 2.17
CA GLU A 113 9.39 10.29 2.89
C GLU A 113 9.18 10.56 4.40
N PHE A 114 8.12 11.29 4.76
CA PHE A 114 7.78 11.57 6.16
C PHE A 114 7.50 10.31 7.01
N LEU A 115 7.36 9.13 6.40
CA LEU A 115 7.18 7.85 7.08
C LEU A 115 8.48 7.08 7.32
N GLN A 116 9.63 7.52 6.84
CA GLN A 116 10.88 6.74 6.92
C GLN A 116 11.26 6.35 8.35
N ASP A 117 11.07 7.26 9.31
CA ASP A 117 11.39 7.02 10.72
C ASP A 117 10.35 6.13 11.42
N VAL A 118 9.12 6.09 10.90
CA VAL A 118 8.00 5.30 11.45
C VAL A 118 7.98 3.89 10.86
N ILE A 119 8.35 3.75 9.59
CA ILE A 119 8.33 2.51 8.82
C ILE A 119 9.73 2.28 8.21
N PRO A 120 10.74 1.95 9.03
CA PRO A 120 12.09 1.74 8.55
C PRO A 120 12.20 0.50 7.65
N LYS A 121 13.16 0.54 6.71
CA LYS A 121 13.50 -0.63 5.91
C LYS A 121 14.14 -1.70 6.79
N THR A 122 13.53 -2.87 6.86
CA THR A 122 14.10 -3.99 7.62
C THR A 122 15.36 -4.52 6.93
N MET A 123 16.37 -4.83 7.73
CA MET A 123 17.60 -5.47 7.28
C MET A 123 17.90 -6.67 8.18
N THR A 124 18.60 -7.68 7.65
CA THR A 124 19.01 -8.83 8.46
C THR A 124 20.07 -8.40 9.46
N LEU A 125 20.15 -9.07 10.62
CA LEU A 125 21.16 -8.76 11.65
C LEU A 125 22.59 -8.86 11.08
N LYS A 126 22.84 -9.84 10.20
CA LYS A 126 24.12 -9.96 9.49
C LYS A 126 24.41 -8.71 8.65
N ALA A 127 23.43 -8.23 7.90
CA ALA A 127 23.60 -7.01 7.09
C ALA A 127 23.76 -5.75 7.96
N ALA A 128 23.10 -5.68 9.11
CA ALA A 128 23.26 -4.57 10.06
C ALA A 128 24.67 -4.54 10.67
N LEU A 129 25.19 -5.71 11.09
CA LEU A 129 26.55 -5.83 11.63
C LEU A 129 27.61 -5.51 10.57
N GLU A 130 27.42 -5.96 9.32
CA GLU A 130 28.34 -5.59 8.24
C GLU A 130 28.28 -4.09 7.94
N LYS A 131 27.09 -3.49 7.90
CA LYS A 131 26.95 -2.04 7.73
C LYS A 131 27.65 -1.26 8.86
N GLN A 132 27.62 -1.76 10.09
CA GLN A 132 28.39 -1.18 11.20
C GLN A 132 29.89 -1.43 11.06
N ARG A 133 30.32 -2.61 10.59
CA ARG A 133 31.73 -2.93 10.35
C ARG A 133 32.31 -2.01 9.30
N VAL A 134 31.61 -1.85 8.17
CA VAL A 134 31.99 -0.94 7.08
C VAL A 134 31.93 0.52 7.54
N ALA A 135 30.93 0.93 8.32
CA ALA A 135 30.88 2.29 8.86
C ALA A 135 32.06 2.58 9.80
N LYS A 136 32.42 1.64 10.69
CA LYS A 136 33.58 1.76 11.57
C LYS A 136 34.90 1.73 10.80
N GLU A 137 35.02 0.86 9.80
CA GLU A 137 36.21 0.78 8.94
C GLU A 137 36.39 2.07 8.13
N ASN A 138 35.29 2.69 7.68
CA ASN A 138 35.29 3.98 6.99
C ASN A 138 35.56 5.18 7.92
N GLU A 139 35.16 5.09 9.20
CA GLU A 139 35.52 6.06 10.24
C GLU A 139 37.00 5.90 10.70
N GLU A 140 37.53 4.67 10.72
CA GLU A 140 38.92 4.36 11.10
C GLU A 140 39.93 4.64 9.96
N MET A 141 39.51 4.62 8.69
CA MET A 141 40.33 5.06 7.54
C MET A 141 40.23 6.56 7.21
N GLY A 142 39.33 7.31 7.86
CA GLY A 142 39.06 8.73 7.59
C GLY A 142 40.06 9.73 8.19
N GLY A 143 41.36 9.45 8.09
CA GLY A 143 42.43 10.26 8.67
C GLY A 143 43.61 10.50 7.73
N MET A 144 43.40 10.77 6.45
CA MET A 144 44.37 11.50 5.59
C MET A 144 43.82 11.79 4.19
N GLY A 145 43.84 13.06 3.79
CA GLY A 145 43.87 13.47 2.38
C GLY A 145 42.72 14.34 1.89
N GLU A 146 42.70 15.62 2.28
CA GLU A 146 42.42 16.67 1.30
C GLU A 146 43.60 16.67 0.32
N ASP A 147 43.36 16.57 -0.98
CA ASP A 147 44.10 17.28 -2.02
C ASP A 147 43.28 17.23 -3.32
N GLU A 148 42.81 18.40 -3.74
CA GLU A 148 42.38 18.69 -5.10
C GLU A 148 43.60 18.67 -6.04
N GLU A 149 43.44 18.15 -7.27
CA GLU A 149 44.15 18.47 -8.55
C GLU A 149 43.85 17.29 -9.51
N ASP A 150 43.07 17.41 -10.59
CA ASP A 150 43.18 18.17 -11.84
C ASP A 150 44.18 17.60 -12.89
N HIS A 151 43.70 17.56 -14.14
CA HIS A 151 44.33 17.22 -15.45
C HIS A 151 44.85 15.79 -15.76
N ASN A 152 44.18 15.11 -16.71
CA ASN A 152 44.56 14.92 -18.13
C ASN A 152 43.68 13.82 -18.76
N GLY A 153 43.07 13.91 -19.95
CA GLY A 153 43.45 14.67 -21.14
C GLY A 153 44.08 13.76 -22.21
N ALA A 154 43.25 13.12 -23.05
CA ALA A 154 43.55 12.62 -24.42
C ALA A 154 42.24 12.07 -25.02
N GLN A 155 41.44 12.75 -25.86
CA GLN A 155 41.64 13.26 -27.23
C GLN A 155 42.14 12.23 -28.26
N HIS A 156 41.20 11.72 -29.07
CA HIS A 156 41.22 11.53 -30.54
C HIS A 156 40.05 10.58 -30.89
N GLU A 157 39.20 10.74 -31.90
CA GLU A 157 39.13 11.70 -33.00
C GLU A 157 37.73 11.59 -33.61
N GLY A 158 37.18 12.69 -34.12
CA GLY A 158 35.93 12.68 -34.87
C GLY A 158 36.14 12.25 -36.33
N SER A 159 35.06 11.78 -36.96
CA SER A 159 34.86 12.07 -38.38
C SER A 159 33.37 12.07 -38.71
N GLN A 160 32.98 13.15 -39.39
CA GLN A 160 31.66 13.45 -39.92
C GLN A 160 31.38 12.61 -41.17
N ASN A 161 30.11 12.30 -41.44
CA ASN A 161 29.40 12.71 -42.66
C ASN A 161 28.01 12.04 -42.72
N GLY A 162 26.98 12.84 -43.00
CA GLY A 162 25.65 12.36 -43.35
C GLY A 162 25.54 12.01 -44.83
N ASP A 163 24.48 11.32 -45.21
CA ASP A 163 23.61 11.65 -46.36
C ASP A 163 22.44 10.65 -46.42
N ALA A 164 21.35 11.10 -47.03
CA ALA A 164 20.07 10.43 -47.21
C ALA A 164 20.11 9.28 -48.24
N SER A 165 19.15 8.35 -48.17
CA SER A 165 18.17 8.06 -49.23
C SER A 165 17.47 6.70 -49.05
N ASP A 166 16.17 6.72 -49.36
CA ASP A 166 15.29 5.60 -49.72
C ASP A 166 15.96 4.37 -50.35
N ALA A 167 15.46 3.17 -50.01
CA ALA A 167 14.90 2.25 -50.99
C ALA A 167 14.25 1.04 -50.33
N GLU A 168 13.09 0.72 -50.88
CA GLU A 168 12.19 -0.40 -50.64
C GLU A 168 12.89 -1.76 -50.74
N ASN A 169 12.47 -2.72 -49.90
CA ASN A 169 11.99 -3.97 -50.50
C ASN A 169 10.94 -4.66 -49.63
N ASN A 170 9.76 -4.72 -50.21
CA ASN A 170 8.67 -5.63 -49.93
C ASN A 170 9.17 -7.08 -50.15
N ASP A 171 8.94 -7.99 -49.20
CA ASP A 171 8.32 -9.23 -49.62
C ASP A 171 7.39 -9.78 -48.56
N SER A 172 6.25 -10.17 -49.09
CA SER A 172 5.04 -10.51 -48.39
C SER A 172 4.91 -12.01 -48.30
N ARG A 173 4.37 -12.44 -47.16
CA ARG A 173 3.33 -13.46 -47.03
C ARG A 173 3.72 -14.94 -46.82
N PRO A 174 2.80 -15.67 -46.16
CA PRO A 174 3.05 -16.89 -45.41
C PRO A 174 2.60 -18.14 -46.16
N MET A 175 3.12 -19.30 -45.76
CA MET A 175 2.66 -20.64 -46.18
C MET A 175 2.48 -21.44 -44.88
N SER A 176 1.25 -21.63 -44.39
CA SER A 176 0.18 -22.55 -44.83
C SER A 176 0.16 -23.82 -43.97
N GLU A 177 -1.06 -24.18 -43.59
CA GLU A 177 -1.48 -25.19 -42.62
C GLU A 177 -1.35 -26.63 -43.12
N ASP A 178 -1.38 -27.56 -42.15
CA ASP A 178 -1.90 -28.93 -42.14
C ASP A 178 -1.51 -29.93 -43.25
N ASP A 179 -0.90 -31.06 -42.84
CA ASP A 179 -1.25 -32.37 -43.40
C ASP A 179 -0.96 -33.51 -42.40
N ALA A 180 -1.87 -34.48 -42.38
CA ALA A 180 -1.92 -35.62 -41.47
C ALA A 180 -1.19 -36.85 -42.06
N GLY A 181 -0.66 -37.74 -41.22
CA GLY A 181 -0.11 -39.01 -41.70
C GLY A 181 0.37 -40.00 -40.63
N SER A 182 -0.56 -40.84 -40.17
CA SER A 182 -0.48 -42.32 -40.04
C SER A 182 0.76 -43.06 -39.49
N GLY A 183 0.62 -43.64 -38.27
CA GLY A 183 0.96 -45.02 -37.80
C GLY A 183 2.39 -45.61 -37.96
N PRO A 184 2.68 -46.85 -37.48
CA PRO A 184 1.83 -47.82 -36.75
C PRO A 184 2.48 -48.55 -35.54
N ASP A 185 1.63 -49.27 -34.80
CA ASP A 185 1.74 -50.63 -34.18
C ASP A 185 2.95 -51.16 -33.38
N ASP A 186 2.61 -52.11 -32.48
CA ASP A 186 3.39 -53.14 -31.77
C ASP A 186 4.14 -52.78 -30.47
N MET A 187 3.67 -53.30 -29.33
CA MET A 187 4.12 -54.63 -28.82
C MET A 187 3.32 -55.08 -27.57
N GLU A 188 2.79 -56.31 -27.67
CA GLU A 188 2.30 -57.18 -26.59
C GLU A 188 3.46 -57.75 -25.71
N GLU A 189 3.07 -58.58 -24.72
CA GLU A 189 3.84 -59.44 -23.79
C GLU A 189 4.29 -58.77 -22.47
N ASP A 190 4.01 -59.32 -21.28
CA ASP A 190 3.49 -60.63 -20.83
C ASP A 190 2.82 -60.47 -19.44
#